data_AF-A0A933WH34-F1
#
_entry.id   AF-A0A933WH34-F1
#
_cell.length_a   1.000
_cell.length_b   1.000
_cell.length_c   1.000
_cell.angle_alpha   90.00
_cell.angle_beta   90.00
_cell.angle_gamma   90.00
#
_symmetry.space_group_name_H-M   'P 1'
#
loop_
_entity.id
_entity.type
_entity.pdbx_description
1 polymer ?
#
loop_
_entity_poly.entity_id
_entity_poly.type
_entity_poly.pdbx_seq_one_letter_code
_entity_poly.pdbx_strand_id
1 'polypeptide(L)'
;MNLIKKIDSAISKIEGIIISALLAVMILMAFSQVVLRNFFHGGIPWADIFLRNLVLWVCFIGASLSCKEHRHINIDILSRFLPIGFSNIAGIFINLASSIVCGFLASAAWGFMMDERTAGGFLFSEISTWYFLTIIPASLSLMSVRFFVYSFMPFSGKESIVLSR
;
A
#
# COMPACT_ATOMS: atom_id res chain seq x y z
N MET A 1 -13.25 -20.69 -4.29
CA MET A 1 -13.24 -19.53 -5.21
C MET A 1 -13.80 -18.24 -4.59
N ASN A 2 -14.83 -18.30 -3.74
CA ASN A 2 -15.37 -17.11 -3.03
C ASN A 2 -14.58 -16.73 -1.77
N LEU A 3 -13.94 -17.69 -1.10
CA LEU A 3 -13.22 -17.44 0.16
C LEU A 3 -12.05 -16.46 0.00
N ILE A 4 -11.22 -16.65 -1.04
CA ILE A 4 -10.06 -15.78 -1.32
C ILE A 4 -10.51 -14.35 -1.65
N LYS A 5 -11.52 -14.19 -2.52
CA LYS A 5 -12.10 -12.88 -2.84
C LYS A 5 -12.72 -12.20 -1.61
N LYS A 6 -13.34 -12.99 -0.72
CA LYS A 6 -13.96 -12.49 0.51
C LYS A 6 -12.93 -12.05 1.54
N ILE A 7 -11.83 -12.80 1.69
CA ILE A 7 -10.68 -12.41 2.53
C ILE A 7 -10.05 -11.12 2.00
N ASP A 8 -9.79 -11.06 0.69
CA ASP A 8 -9.19 -9.88 0.08
C ASP A 8 -10.10 -8.64 0.19
N SER A 9 -11.42 -8.80 0.06
CA SER A 9 -12.40 -7.73 0.29
C SER A 9 -12.47 -7.29 1.76
N ALA A 10 -12.42 -8.24 2.70
CA ALA A 10 -12.38 -7.92 4.13
C ALA A 10 -11.12 -7.14 4.50
N ILE A 11 -9.95 -7.58 4.02
CA ILE A 11 -8.68 -6.87 4.20
C ILE A 11 -8.77 -5.46 3.64
N SER A 12 -9.27 -5.28 2.41
CA SER A 12 -9.40 -3.94 1.82
C SER A 12 -10.32 -3.00 2.60
N LYS A 13 -11.43 -3.50 3.16
CA LYS A 13 -12.30 -2.69 4.01
C LYS A 13 -11.58 -2.24 5.28
N ILE A 14 -10.83 -3.15 5.89
CA ILE A 14 -10.03 -2.85 7.09
C ILE A 14 -8.93 -1.83 6.73
N GLU A 15 -8.20 -2.04 5.64
CA GLU A 15 -7.20 -1.10 5.11
C GLU A 15 -7.81 0.30 4.92
N GLY A 16 -8.98 0.41 4.28
CA GLY A 16 -9.68 1.68 4.08
C GLY A 16 -10.09 2.38 5.37
N ILE A 17 -10.62 1.63 6.34
CA ILE A 17 -10.96 2.18 7.67
C ILE A 17 -9.69 2.69 8.38
N ILE A 18 -8.62 1.90 8.37
CA ILE A 18 -7.34 2.27 8.97
C ILE A 18 -6.78 3.53 8.33
N ILE A 19 -6.75 3.62 6.99
CA ILE A 19 -6.29 4.81 6.26
C ILE A 19 -7.11 6.05 6.68
N SER A 20 -8.44 5.93 6.71
CA SER A 20 -9.30 7.06 7.07
C SER A 20 -9.07 7.54 8.51
N ALA A 21 -8.86 6.61 9.45
CA ALA A 21 -8.56 6.92 10.84
C ALA A 21 -7.17 7.58 10.98
N LEU A 22 -6.15 7.04 10.30
CA LEU A 22 -4.80 7.61 10.30
C LEU A 22 -4.78 9.02 9.69
N LEU A 23 -5.52 9.25 8.61
CA LEU A 23 -5.69 10.58 8.01
C LEU A 23 -6.32 11.57 8.99
N ALA A 24 -7.40 11.16 9.67
CA ALA A 24 -8.05 12.02 10.67
C ALA A 24 -7.07 12.38 11.81
N VAL A 25 -6.31 11.40 12.32
CA VAL A 25 -5.29 11.62 13.35
C VAL A 25 -4.20 12.58 12.85
N MET A 26 -3.70 12.41 11.63
CA MET A 26 -2.70 13.31 11.04
C MET A 26 -3.22 14.75 10.96
N ILE A 27 -4.45 14.94 10.50
CA ILE A 27 -5.05 16.28 10.39
C ILE A 27 -5.16 16.92 11.77
N LEU A 28 -5.67 16.19 12.77
CA LEU A 28 -5.81 16.70 14.13
C LEU A 28 -4.46 17.05 14.77
N MET A 29 -3.44 16.22 14.55
CA MET A 29 -2.09 16.49 15.06
C MET A 29 -1.43 17.67 14.36
N ALA A 30 -1.51 17.75 13.04
CA ALA A 30 -0.98 18.88 12.27
C ALA A 30 -1.65 20.19 12.68
N PHE A 31 -2.98 20.18 12.85
CA PHE A 31 -3.73 21.34 13.34
C PHE A 31 -3.29 21.74 14.75
N SER A 32 -3.17 20.77 15.66
CA SER A 32 -2.69 21.01 17.03
C SER A 32 -1.29 21.61 17.03
N GLN A 33 -0.39 21.11 16.18
CA GLN A 33 0.98 21.63 16.07
C GLN A 33 0.99 23.09 15.58
N VAL A 34 0.16 23.42 14.57
CA VAL A 34 0.02 24.79 14.06
C VAL A 34 -0.54 25.71 15.15
N VAL A 35 -1.56 25.29 15.89
CA VAL A 35 -2.13 26.09 16.99
C VAL A 35 -1.10 26.33 18.09
N LEU A 36 -0.41 25.28 18.57
CA LEU A 36 0.61 25.42 19.60
C LEU A 36 1.74 26.36 19.16
N ARG A 37 2.20 26.22 17.91
CA ARG A 37 3.31 27.03 17.40
C ARG A 37 2.94 28.49 17.21
N ASN A 38 1.70 28.79 16.79
CA ASN A 38 1.25 30.16 16.54
C ASN A 38 0.77 30.87 17.81
N PHE A 39 0.12 30.18 18.75
CA PHE A 39 -0.44 30.81 19.95
C PHE A 39 0.48 30.72 21.17
N PHE A 40 1.16 29.59 21.37
CA PHE A 40 1.98 29.35 22.57
C PHE A 40 3.48 29.57 22.33
N HIS A 41 3.89 29.91 21.10
CA HIS A 41 5.30 29.99 20.67
C HIS A 41 6.12 28.72 21.00
N GLY A 42 5.43 27.62 21.31
CA GLY A 42 5.98 26.32 21.68
C GLY A 42 5.57 25.30 20.64
N GLY A 43 6.48 24.38 20.31
CA GLY A 43 6.23 23.28 19.37
C GLY A 43 6.45 21.95 20.05
N ILE A 44 5.72 20.93 19.60
CA ILE A 44 5.99 19.54 19.99
C ILE A 44 7.17 19.05 19.13
N PRO A 45 8.38 18.85 19.69
CA PRO A 45 9.57 18.56 18.89
C PRO A 45 9.51 17.21 18.16
N TRP A 46 8.69 16.27 18.64
CA TRP A 46 8.49 14.97 18.00
C TRP A 46 7.32 14.93 17.01
N ALA A 47 6.48 15.97 16.95
CA ALA A 47 5.27 15.94 16.12
C ALA A 47 5.60 15.85 14.62
N ASP A 48 6.62 16.57 14.15
CA ASP A 48 7.05 16.52 12.74
C ASP A 48 7.47 15.11 12.31
N ILE A 49 8.26 14.43 13.13
CA ILE A 49 8.73 13.06 12.87
C ILE A 49 7.56 12.08 12.90
N PHE A 50 6.66 12.21 13.87
CA PHE A 50 5.49 11.35 14.00
C PHE A 50 4.52 11.53 12.83
N LEU A 51 4.25 12.77 12.41
CA LEU A 51 3.45 13.08 11.23
C LEU A 51 4.06 12.46 9.97
N ARG A 52 5.38 12.58 9.78
CA ARG A 52 6.06 11.96 8.64
C ARG A 52 5.88 10.44 8.61
N ASN A 53 5.92 9.78 9.77
CA ASN A 53 5.68 8.34 9.87
C ASN A 53 4.22 7.98 9.57
N LEU A 54 3.24 8.75 10.06
CA LEU A 54 1.84 8.54 9.72
C LEU A 54 1.58 8.70 8.21
N VAL A 55 2.22 9.68 7.56
CA VAL A 55 2.13 9.87 6.10
C VAL A 55 2.70 8.65 5.38
N LEU A 56 3.83 8.10 5.83
CA LEU A 56 4.39 6.86 5.27
C LEU A 56 3.40 5.70 5.39
N TRP A 57 2.76 5.55 6.55
CA TRP A 57 1.77 4.49 6.78
C TRP A 57 0.57 4.61 5.84
N VAL A 58 0.01 5.82 5.72
CA VAL A 58 -1.10 6.06 4.80
C VAL A 58 -0.71 5.84 3.34
N CYS A 59 0.50 6.26 2.95
CA CYS A 59 1.00 6.08 1.58
C CYS A 59 1.13 4.60 1.21
N PHE A 60 1.74 3.79 2.08
CA PHE A 60 1.95 2.36 1.80
C PHE A 60 0.66 1.55 1.84
N ILE A 61 -0.19 1.76 2.85
CA ILE A 61 -1.51 1.07 2.92
C ILE A 61 -2.40 1.54 1.77
N GLY A 62 -2.36 2.84 1.44
CA GLY A 62 -3.07 3.42 0.30
C GLY A 62 -2.61 2.84 -1.04
N ALA A 63 -1.31 2.68 -1.24
CA ALA A 63 -0.75 2.02 -2.43
C ALA A 63 -1.20 0.56 -2.55
N SER A 64 -1.19 -0.19 -1.44
CA SER A 64 -1.71 -1.57 -1.38
C SER A 64 -3.17 -1.65 -1.82
N LEU A 65 -4.03 -0.73 -1.33
CA LEU A 65 -5.44 -0.67 -1.67
C LEU A 65 -5.65 -0.29 -3.15
N SER A 66 -4.94 0.73 -3.65
CA SER A 66 -5.03 1.20 -5.04
C SER A 66 -4.60 0.14 -6.06
N CYS A 67 -3.60 -0.69 -5.74
CA CYS A 67 -3.18 -1.77 -6.64
C CYS A 67 -4.26 -2.83 -6.91
N LYS A 68 -5.25 -2.96 -6.03
CA LYS A 68 -6.43 -3.80 -6.27
C LYS A 68 -7.41 -3.15 -7.24
N GLU A 69 -7.73 -1.87 -7.03
CA GLU A 69 -8.70 -1.11 -7.86
C GLU A 69 -8.20 -0.96 -9.31
N HIS A 70 -6.91 -0.59 -9.49
CA HIS A 70 -6.33 -0.30 -10.81
C HIS A 70 -5.90 -1.53 -11.61
N ARG A 71 -6.02 -2.74 -11.05
CA ARG A 71 -5.75 -3.99 -11.79
C ARG A 71 -6.75 -4.26 -12.91
N HIS A 72 -7.99 -3.78 -12.77
CA HIS A 72 -8.99 -3.84 -13.85
C HIS A 72 -8.66 -2.84 -14.97
N ILE A 73 -8.22 -1.63 -14.60
CA ILE A 73 -7.93 -0.53 -15.55
C ILE A 73 -6.73 -0.83 -16.46
N ASN A 74 -5.63 -1.40 -15.92
CA ASN A 74 -4.46 -1.77 -16.73
C ASN A 74 -4.80 -2.81 -17.81
N ILE A 75 -5.74 -3.72 -17.51
CA ILE A 75 -6.15 -4.76 -18.45
C ILE A 75 -7.12 -4.18 -19.49
N ASP A 76 -7.99 -3.25 -19.11
CA ASP A 76 -8.87 -2.56 -20.05
C ASP A 76 -8.08 -1.78 -21.12
N ILE A 77 -7.05 -1.04 -20.72
CA ILE A 77 -6.21 -0.27 -21.66
C ILE A 77 -5.50 -1.22 -22.64
N LEU A 78 -4.97 -2.34 -22.15
CA LEU A 78 -4.27 -3.31 -23.00
C LEU A 78 -5.22 -4.12 -23.88
N SER A 79 -6.40 -4.48 -23.37
CA SER A 79 -7.46 -5.17 -24.15
C SER A 79 -8.03 -4.31 -25.28
N ARG A 80 -7.91 -2.98 -25.16
CA ARG A 80 -8.33 -2.04 -26.21
C ARG A 80 -7.33 -1.96 -27.37
N PHE A 81 -6.07 -2.35 -27.14
CA PHE A 81 -5.01 -2.36 -28.15
C PHE A 81 -4.65 -3.77 -28.68
N LEU A 82 -5.00 -4.86 -27.97
CA LEU A 82 -4.67 -6.24 -28.36
C LEU A 82 -5.92 -7.13 -28.56
N PRO A 83 -5.92 -8.06 -29.54
CA PRO A 83 -6.99 -9.04 -29.72
C PRO A 83 -7.15 -9.96 -28.49
N ILE A 84 -8.40 -10.29 -28.15
CA ILE A 84 -8.88 -11.00 -26.94
C ILE A 84 -7.99 -12.19 -26.48
N GLY A 85 -7.34 -12.91 -27.39
CA GLY A 85 -6.50 -14.07 -27.07
C GLY A 85 -5.16 -13.76 -26.41
N PHE A 86 -4.50 -12.65 -26.79
CA PHE A 86 -3.18 -12.28 -26.25
C PHE A 86 -3.27 -11.43 -24.97
N SER A 87 -4.41 -10.79 -24.73
CA SER A 87 -4.64 -9.95 -23.55
C SER A 87 -4.50 -10.73 -22.24
N ASN A 88 -4.96 -11.99 -22.19
CA ASN A 88 -4.86 -12.84 -21.01
C ASN A 88 -3.40 -13.22 -20.68
N ILE A 89 -2.60 -13.57 -21.69
CA ILE A 89 -1.19 -13.94 -21.52
C ILE A 89 -0.38 -12.72 -21.07
N ALA A 90 -0.63 -11.56 -21.68
CA ALA A 90 0.03 -10.31 -21.29
C ALA A 90 -0.33 -9.90 -19.86
N GLY A 91 -1.60 -10.07 -19.43
CA GLY A 91 -2.02 -9.82 -18.05
C GLY A 91 -1.34 -10.73 -17.02
N ILE A 92 -1.14 -12.01 -17.34
CA ILE A 92 -0.38 -12.95 -16.50
C ILE A 92 1.08 -12.52 -16.41
N PHE A 93 1.68 -12.13 -17.54
CA PHE A 93 3.08 -11.70 -17.59
C PHE A 93 3.32 -10.42 -16.77
N ILE A 94 2.44 -9.43 -16.90
CA ILE A 94 2.50 -8.19 -16.11
C ILE A 94 2.33 -8.50 -14.62
N ASN A 95 1.36 -9.34 -14.25
CA ASN A 95 1.15 -9.71 -12.85
C ASN A 95 2.35 -10.44 -12.24
N LEU A 96 2.99 -11.34 -13.00
CA LEU A 96 4.22 -12.01 -12.59
C LEU A 96 5.38 -11.03 -12.46
N ALA A 97 5.57 -10.16 -13.44
CA ALA A 97 6.61 -9.13 -13.40
C ALA A 97 6.42 -8.19 -12.18
N SER A 98 5.20 -7.70 -11.95
CA SER A 98 4.86 -6.90 -10.77
C SER A 98 5.07 -7.67 -9.46
N SER A 99 4.73 -8.96 -9.41
CA SER A 99 4.99 -9.80 -8.23
C SER A 99 6.49 -9.92 -7.93
N ILE A 100 7.31 -10.09 -8.96
CA ILE A 100 8.77 -10.19 -8.85
C ILE A 100 9.34 -8.87 -8.35
N VAL A 101 8.92 -7.75 -8.95
CA VAL A 101 9.37 -6.40 -8.53
C VAL A 101 8.96 -6.11 -7.09
N CYS A 102 7.71 -6.39 -6.69
CA CYS A 102 7.26 -6.23 -5.31
C CYS A 102 8.02 -7.15 -4.33
N GLY A 103 8.32 -8.39 -4.73
CA GLY A 103 9.13 -9.32 -3.94
C GLY A 103 10.57 -8.83 -3.75
N PHE A 104 11.20 -8.32 -4.82
CA PHE A 104 12.53 -7.72 -4.77
C PHE A 104 12.55 -6.48 -3.86
N LEU A 105 11.59 -5.58 -4.02
CA LEU A 105 11.44 -4.41 -3.15
C LEU A 105 11.19 -4.79 -1.69
N ALA A 106 10.42 -5.85 -1.42
CA ALA A 106 10.22 -6.35 -0.06
C ALA A 106 11.53 -6.85 0.57
N SER A 107 12.36 -7.55 -0.21
CA SER A 107 13.68 -8.00 0.25
C SER A 107 14.64 -6.83 0.52
N ALA A 108 14.63 -5.81 -0.34
CA ALA A 108 15.42 -4.59 -0.14
C ALA A 108 14.95 -3.81 1.10
N ALA A 109 13.62 -3.71 1.30
CA ALA A 109 13.04 -3.09 2.49
C ALA A 109 13.38 -3.84 3.78
N TRP A 110 13.49 -5.17 3.72
CA TRP A 110 13.95 -5.97 4.85
C TRP A 110 15.43 -5.71 5.18
N GLY A 111 16.29 -5.62 4.16
CA GLY A 111 17.68 -5.21 4.32
C GLY A 111 17.80 -3.84 4.96
N PHE A 112 17.06 -2.86 4.44
CA PHE A 112 17.02 -1.50 4.99
C PHE A 112 16.53 -1.47 6.45
N MET A 113 15.53 -2.29 6.80
CA MET A 113 15.08 -2.43 8.20
C MET A 113 16.17 -3.01 9.11
N MET A 114 16.99 -3.93 8.60
CA MET A 114 18.11 -4.51 9.36
C MET A 114 19.29 -3.54 9.48
N ASP A 115 19.51 -2.70 8.48
CA ASP A 115 20.54 -1.65 8.53
C ASP A 115 20.16 -0.58 9.55
N GLU A 116 18.89 -0.14 9.52
CA GLU A 116 18.35 0.74 10.56
C GLU A 116 18.49 0.04 11.94
N ARG A 117 18.26 -1.30 11.98
CA ARG A 117 18.50 -2.18 13.15
C ARG A 117 19.87 -2.06 13.78
N THR A 118 20.88 -1.88 12.97
CA THR A 118 22.26 -1.82 13.46
C THR A 118 22.71 -0.38 13.70
N ALA A 119 22.10 0.58 13.00
CA ALA A 119 22.38 2.01 13.14
C ALA A 119 21.88 2.62 14.46
N GLY A 120 20.94 1.98 15.16
CA GLY A 120 20.49 2.45 16.47
C GLY A 120 19.74 3.78 16.42
N GLY A 121 19.05 4.08 15.32
CA GLY A 121 18.24 5.29 15.18
C GLY A 121 17.13 5.34 16.23
N PHE A 122 17.18 6.34 17.12
CA PHE A 122 16.18 6.61 18.13
C PHE A 122 15.31 7.79 17.68
N LEU A 123 13.98 7.62 17.60
CA LEU A 123 13.05 8.74 17.39
C LEU A 123 12.67 9.44 18.71
N PHE A 124 12.79 8.71 19.82
CA PHE A 124 12.53 9.12 21.19
C PHE A 124 13.71 8.70 22.06
N SER A 125 13.84 9.25 23.27
CA SER A 125 14.83 8.78 24.26
C SER A 125 14.72 7.26 24.58
N GLU A 126 13.65 6.57 24.17
CA GLU A 126 13.44 5.13 24.39
C GLU A 126 12.71 4.35 23.26
N ILE A 127 12.26 4.98 22.15
CA ILE A 127 11.50 4.27 21.08
C ILE A 127 12.32 4.24 19.78
N SER A 128 12.67 3.03 19.35
CA SER A 128 13.45 2.76 18.14
C SER A 128 12.62 3.01 16.88
N THR A 129 13.21 3.66 15.88
CA THR A 129 12.60 4.03 14.58
C THR A 129 12.01 2.83 13.84
N TRP A 130 12.51 1.61 14.08
CA TRP A 130 12.25 0.48 13.20
C TRP A 130 10.82 -0.04 13.30
N TYR A 131 10.14 0.20 14.42
CA TYR A 131 8.72 -0.14 14.56
C TYR A 131 7.89 0.50 13.45
N PHE A 132 8.16 1.77 13.14
CA PHE A 132 7.45 2.48 12.07
C PHE A 132 7.89 2.04 10.68
N LEU A 133 9.12 1.56 10.55
CA LEU A 133 9.70 1.11 9.29
C LEU A 133 9.18 -0.27 8.85
N THR A 134 8.68 -1.09 9.77
CA THR A 134 8.10 -2.42 9.47
C THR A 134 6.90 -2.38 8.52
N ILE A 135 6.22 -1.23 8.41
CA ILE A 135 5.08 -1.04 7.51
C ILE A 135 5.47 -1.25 6.04
N ILE A 136 6.71 -0.91 5.67
CA ILE A 136 7.23 -0.99 4.30
C ILE A 136 7.38 -2.45 3.85
N PRO A 137 8.17 -3.30 4.53
CA PRO A 137 8.26 -4.71 4.17
C PRO A 137 6.91 -5.41 4.35
N ALA A 138 6.11 -5.07 5.37
CA ALA A 138 4.79 -5.65 5.55
C ALA A 138 3.85 -5.37 4.37
N SER A 139 3.75 -4.11 3.91
CA SER A 139 2.88 -3.72 2.79
C SER A 139 3.36 -4.32 1.47
N LEU A 140 4.68 -4.33 1.21
CA LEU A 140 5.24 -4.92 0.01
C LEU A 140 5.10 -6.46 -0.03
N SER A 141 5.26 -7.13 1.11
CA SER A 141 4.98 -8.56 1.23
C SER A 141 3.50 -8.87 0.99
N LEU A 142 2.58 -8.08 1.54
CA LEU A 142 1.15 -8.24 1.31
C LEU A 142 0.79 -8.05 -0.17
N MET A 143 1.36 -7.03 -0.82
CA MET A 143 1.21 -6.81 -2.26
C MET A 143 1.78 -7.98 -3.06
N SER A 144 2.98 -8.45 -2.75
CA SER A 144 3.60 -9.60 -3.45
C SER A 144 2.72 -10.86 -3.38
N VAL A 145 2.21 -11.20 -2.19
CA VAL A 145 1.28 -12.33 -2.02
C VAL A 145 -0.01 -12.12 -2.81
N ARG A 146 -0.58 -10.91 -2.79
CA ARG A 146 -1.74 -10.56 -3.62
C ARG A 146 -1.43 -10.79 -5.10
N PHE A 147 -0.29 -10.28 -5.60
CA PHE A 147 0.06 -10.38 -7.02
C PHE A 147 0.21 -11.84 -7.46
N PHE A 148 0.84 -12.66 -6.64
CA PHE A 148 1.01 -14.09 -6.86
C PHE A 148 -0.33 -14.83 -6.89
N VAL A 149 -1.20 -14.64 -5.88
CA VAL A 149 -2.51 -15.30 -5.80
C VAL A 149 -3.40 -14.93 -6.98
N TYR A 150 -3.40 -13.66 -7.40
CA TYR A 150 -4.17 -13.23 -8.56
C TYR A 150 -3.61 -13.75 -9.89
N SER A 151 -2.33 -14.13 -9.98
CA SER A 151 -1.76 -14.77 -11.18
C SER A 151 -2.41 -16.13 -11.48
N PHE A 152 -2.80 -16.87 -10.43
CA PHE A 152 -3.43 -18.18 -10.55
C PHE A 152 -4.96 -18.14 -10.67
N MET A 153 -5.58 -16.96 -10.53
CA MET A 153 -7.03 -16.85 -10.69
C MET A 153 -7.36 -16.61 -12.17
N PRO A 154 -8.05 -17.55 -12.86
CA PRO A 154 -8.40 -17.36 -14.26
C PRO A 154 -9.28 -16.12 -14.42
N PHE A 155 -8.88 -15.29 -15.37
CA PHE A 155 -9.44 -13.99 -15.68
C PHE A 155 -10.89 -14.15 -16.15
N SER A 156 -11.85 -13.96 -15.24
CA SER A 156 -13.27 -13.95 -15.57
C SER A 156 -13.63 -12.59 -16.17
N GLY A 157 -13.17 -12.34 -17.40
CA GLY A 157 -13.59 -11.21 -18.21
C GLY A 157 -15.04 -11.39 -18.67
N LYS A 158 -15.99 -10.89 -17.88
CA LYS A 158 -17.40 -10.75 -18.29
C LYS A 158 -18.09 -9.58 -17.59
N GLU A 159 -17.54 -8.37 -17.61
CA GLU A 159 -18.31 -7.19 -17.17
C GLU A 159 -18.22 -5.94 -18.08
N SER A 160 -17.50 -5.95 -19.20
CA SER A 160 -17.37 -4.75 -20.05
C SER A 160 -18.29 -4.68 -21.29
N ILE A 161 -19.18 -5.67 -21.53
CA ILE A 161 -20.06 -5.69 -22.73
C ILE A 161 -21.47 -5.11 -22.47
N VAL A 162 -21.83 -4.74 -21.23
CA VAL A 162 -23.23 -4.35 -20.91
C VAL A 162 -23.47 -2.83 -20.92
N LEU A 163 -22.44 -1.98 -21.00
CA LEU A 163 -22.61 -0.51 -21.00
C LEU A 163 -22.68 0.13 -22.41
N SER A 164 -22.84 -0.64 -23.49
CA SER A 164 -23.05 -0.10 -24.85
C SER A 164 -24.42 -0.45 -25.47
N ARG A 165 -25.46 -0.62 -24.65
CA ARG A 165 -26.84 -0.65 -25.14
C ARG A 165 -27.74 0.29 -24.35
#